data_AF-A0A2E4NTN7-F1
#
_entry.id   AF-A0A2E4NTN7-F1
#
_cell.length_a   1.000
_cell.length_b   1.000
_cell.length_c   1.000
_cell.angle_alpha   90.00
_cell.angle_beta   90.00
_cell.angle_gamma   90.00
#
_symmetry.space_group_name_H-M   'P 1'
#
loop_
_entity.id
_entity.type
_entity.pdbx_description
1 polymer ?
#
loop_
_entity_poly.entity_id
_entity_poly.type
_entity_poly.pdbx_seq_one_letter_code
_entity_poly.pdbx_strand_id
1 'polypeptide(L)' 'MKATLVNQPLGQATTITCVPSRTAFPRRAIATIKLYAERWSRRYQLRNSLYEVDTRLIEKDIGLPYGSLAEEAHKPFWRE' A
#
# COMPACT_ATOMS: atom_id res chain seq x y z
N MET A 1 38.87 -0.96 42.16
CA MET A 1 37.56 -0.55 41.58
C MET A 1 36.82 -1.82 41.20
N LYS A 2 35.70 -2.16 41.87
CA LYS A 2 34.95 -3.40 41.62
C LYS A 2 33.82 -3.11 40.63
N ALA A 3 33.79 -3.85 39.52
CA ALA A 3 32.71 -3.79 38.54
C ALA A 3 31.52 -4.60 39.04
N THR A 4 30.41 -3.92 39.33
CA THR A 4 29.15 -4.56 39.73
C THR A 4 28.39 -4.96 38.47
N LEU A 5 28.38 -6.26 38.18
CA LEU A 5 27.63 -6.85 37.07
C LEU A 5 26.14 -6.85 37.44
N VAL A 6 25.39 -5.88 36.92
CA VAL A 6 23.94 -5.76 37.08
C VAL A 6 23.28 -6.83 36.21
N ASN A 7 22.92 -7.95 36.81
CA ASN A 7 22.05 -8.94 36.21
C ASN A 7 20.62 -8.41 36.21
N GLN A 8 20.20 -7.76 35.12
CA GLN A 8 18.78 -7.50 34.87
C GLN A 8 18.11 -8.78 34.35
N PRO A 9 17.06 -9.31 34.99
CA PRO A 9 16.27 -10.36 34.38
C PRO A 9 15.54 -9.77 33.17
N LEU A 10 15.88 -10.27 31.98
CA LEU A 10 15.13 -10.03 30.75
C LEU A 10 13.65 -10.29 31.04
N GLY A 11 12.86 -9.21 31.06
CA GLY A 11 11.42 -9.26 31.22
C GLY A 11 10.84 -10.26 30.23
N GLN A 12 10.04 -11.18 30.74
CA GLN A 12 9.40 -12.25 29.98
C GLN A 12 8.73 -11.66 28.73
N ALA A 13 9.26 -11.98 27.56
CA ALA A 13 8.62 -11.66 26.30
C ALA A 13 7.29 -12.42 26.28
N THR A 14 6.18 -11.68 26.28
CA THR A 14 4.85 -12.24 26.06
C THR A 14 4.86 -12.96 24.73
N THR A 15 4.85 -14.29 24.76
CA THR A 15 4.70 -15.12 23.57
C THR A 15 3.34 -14.80 22.98
N ILE A 16 3.31 -14.00 21.91
CA ILE A 16 2.11 -13.74 21.13
C ILE A 16 1.76 -15.06 20.45
N THR A 17 0.92 -15.86 21.11
CA THR A 17 0.31 -17.04 20.51
C THR A 17 -0.69 -16.56 19.47
N CYS A 18 -0.22 -16.45 18.24
CA CYS A 18 -1.07 -16.17 17.09
C CYS A 18 -1.90 -17.43 16.81
N VAL A 19 -3.06 -17.56 17.49
CA VAL A 19 -4.02 -18.62 17.21
C VAL A 19 -4.79 -18.21 15.96
N PRO A 20 -4.60 -18.86 14.79
CA PRO A 20 -5.39 -18.57 13.63
C PRO A 20 -6.75 -19.25 13.82
N SER A 21 -7.77 -18.48 14.21
CA SER A 21 -9.14 -19.00 14.20
C SER A 21 -9.50 -19.34 12.74
N ARG A 22 -9.77 -20.63 12.51
CA ARG A 22 -10.02 -21.26 11.20
C ARG A 22 -11.15 -20.59 10.39
N THR A 23 -11.97 -19.77 11.05
CA THR A 23 -13.12 -19.01 10.49
C THR A 23 -12.81 -17.55 10.15
N ALA A 24 -11.65 -17.01 10.53
CA ALA A 24 -11.25 -15.62 10.26
C ALA A 24 -10.54 -15.42 8.91
N PHE A 25 -9.97 -16.48 8.33
CA PHE A 25 -9.31 -16.44 7.02
C PHE A 25 -10.19 -15.96 5.86
N PRO A 26 -11.41 -16.48 5.65
CA PRO A 26 -12.22 -16.06 4.50
C PRO A 26 -12.61 -14.58 4.62
N ARG A 27 -12.92 -14.10 5.83
CA ARG A 27 -13.28 -12.70 6.06
C ARG A 27 -12.12 -11.75 5.79
N ARG A 28 -10.90 -12.12 6.19
CA ARG A 28 -9.68 -11.34 5.91
C ARG A 28 -9.34 -11.37 4.41
N ALA A 29 -9.42 -12.52 3.76
CA ALA A 29 -9.20 -12.63 2.32
C ALA A 29 -10.18 -11.77 1.52
N ILE A 30 -11.47 -11.80 1.87
CA ILE A 30 -12.49 -10.95 1.24
C ILE A 30 -12.18 -9.47 1.44
N ALA A 31 -11.76 -9.06 2.65
CA ALA A 31 -11.37 -7.68 2.92
C ALA A 31 -10.17 -7.25 2.06
N THR A 32 -9.15 -8.10 1.93
CA THR A 32 -8.00 -7.86 1.06
C THR A 32 -8.38 -7.77 -0.41
N ILE A 33 -9.26 -8.65 -0.89
CA ILE A 33 -9.76 -8.63 -2.28
C ILE A 33 -10.55 -7.34 -2.55
N LYS A 34 -11.41 -6.92 -1.61
CA LYS A 34 -12.17 -5.67 -1.75
C LYS A 34 -11.26 -4.45 -1.85
N LEU A 35 -10.27 -4.35 -0.97
CA LEU A 35 -9.28 -3.28 -1.01
C LEU A 35 -8.53 -3.26 -2.36
N TYR A 36 -8.15 -4.45 -2.85
CA TYR A 36 -7.53 -4.60 -4.16
C TYR A 36 -8.44 -4.16 -5.30
N ALA A 37 -9.72 -4.53 -5.27
CA ALA A 37 -10.69 -4.20 -6.29
C ALA A 37 -10.99 -2.69 -6.33
N GLU A 38 -11.16 -2.04 -5.16
CA GLU A 38 -11.35 -0.59 -5.06
C GLU A 38 -10.15 0.17 -5.64
N ARG A 39 -8.95 -0.30 -5.32
CA ARG A 39 -7.71 0.31 -5.80
C ARG A 39 -7.50 0.12 -7.31
N TRP A 40 -7.83 -1.06 -7.82
CA TRP A 40 -7.84 -1.34 -9.26
C TRP A 40 -8.85 -0.45 -9.98
N SER A 41 -10.07 -0.34 -9.45
CA SER A 41 -11.14 0.49 -10.03
C SER A 41 -10.72 1.96 -10.11
N ARG A 42 -10.13 2.52 -9.05
CA ARG A 42 -9.64 3.90 -9.04
C ARG A 42 -8.58 4.15 -10.11
N ARG A 43 -7.61 3.23 -10.28
CA ARG A 43 -6.58 3.35 -11.34
C ARG A 43 -7.14 3.11 -12.74
N TYR A 44 -8.15 2.24 -12.89
CA TYR A 44 -8.84 2.04 -14.15
C TYR A 44 -9.57 3.31 -14.59
N GLN A 45 -10.31 3.95 -13.68
CA GLN A 45 -10.96 5.24 -13.93
C GLN A 45 -9.94 6.32 -14.29
N LEU A 46 -8.80 6.37 -13.58
CA LEU A 46 -7.72 7.31 -13.89
C LEU A 46 -7.19 7.10 -15.32
N ARG A 47 -6.92 5.86 -15.73
CA ARG A 47 -6.49 5.57 -17.11
C ARG A 47 -7.56 5.97 -18.12
N ASN A 48 -8.83 5.67 -17.85
CA ASN A 48 -9.91 6.04 -18.76
C ASN A 48 -10.02 7.55 -18.91
N SER A 49 -9.90 8.31 -17.81
CA SER A 49 -9.87 9.77 -17.87
C SER A 49 -8.67 10.32 -18.66
N LEU A 50 -7.52 9.65 -18.65
CA LEU A 50 -6.38 10.04 -19.48
C LEU A 50 -6.58 9.77 -20.97
N TYR A 51 -7.42 8.81 -21.34
CA TYR A 51 -7.80 8.59 -22.74
C TYR A 51 -8.85 9.59 -23.22
N GLU A 52 -9.72 10.05 -22.33
CA GLU A 52 -10.79 10.99 -22.65
C GLU A 52 -10.31 12.44 -22.71
N VAL A 53 -9.21 12.77 -22.01
CA VAL A 53 -8.73 14.15 -21.85
C VAL A 53 -7.40 14.36 -22.57
N ASP A 54 -7.20 15.54 -23.16
CA ASP A 54 -5.91 15.93 -23.75
C ASP A 54 -4.87 16.16 -22.65
N THR A 55 -4.23 15.06 -22.23
CA THR A 55 -3.21 15.02 -21.19
C THR A 55 -2.07 15.98 -21.45
N ARG A 56 -1.74 16.26 -22.71
CA ARG A 56 -0.66 17.19 -23.06
C ARG A 56 -1.00 18.63 -22.70
N LEU A 57 -2.27 19.01 -22.85
CA LEU A 57 -2.74 20.34 -22.48
C LEU A 57 -2.71 20.49 -20.95
N ILE A 58 -3.18 19.48 -20.24
CA ILE A 58 -3.16 19.46 -18.76
C ILE A 58 -1.74 19.48 -18.20
N GLU A 59 -0.84 18.64 -18.75
CA GLU A 59 0.56 18.61 -18.32
C GLU A 59 1.21 19.97 -18.53
N LYS A 60 0.91 20.64 -19.65
CA LYS A 60 1.38 22.00 -19.92
C LYS A 60 0.82 23.02 -18.92
N ASP A 61 -0.47 22.95 -18.60
CA ASP A 61 -1.13 23.90 -17.70
C ASP A 61 -0.66 23.74 -16.24
N ILE A 62 -0.35 22.51 -15.81
CA ILE A 62 0.12 22.19 -14.46
C ILE A 62 1.66 22.36 -14.36
N GLY A 63 2.36 22.46 -15.48
CA GLY A 63 3.82 22.53 -15.52
C GLY A 63 4.50 21.17 -15.30
N LEU A 64 3.82 20.07 -15.62
CA LEU A 64 4.36 18.72 -15.58
C LEU A 64 5.08 18.37 -16.89
N PRO A 65 6.09 17.48 -16.84
CA PRO A 65 6.71 16.99 -18.06
C PRO A 65 5.72 16.14 -18.86
N TYR A 66 5.84 16.21 -20.19
CA TYR A 66 4.97 15.45 -21.09
C TYR A 66 5.07 13.94 -20.83
N GLY A 67 3.92 13.28 -20.68
CA GLY A 67 3.81 11.86 -20.40
C GLY A 67 3.93 11.49 -18.91
N SER A 68 4.14 12.45 -18.01
CA SER A 68 4.21 12.19 -16.57
C SER A 68 2.91 11.60 -16.02
N LEU A 69 1.75 12.10 -16.46
CA LEU A 69 0.45 11.57 -16.02
C LEU A 69 0.21 10.16 -16.56
N ALA A 70 0.65 9.90 -17.79
CA ALA A 70 0.58 8.58 -18.38
C ALA A 70 1.49 7.58 -17.64
N GLU A 71 2.69 8.00 -17.26
CA GLU A 71 3.63 7.20 -16.48
C GLU A 71 3.05 6.85 -15.09
N GLU A 72 2.50 7.84 -14.39
CA GLU A 72 1.83 7.64 -13.10
C GLU A 72 0.65 6.65 -13.20
N ALA A 73 -0.18 6.75 -14.24
CA ALA A 73 -1.33 5.88 -14.42
C ALA A 73 -0.96 4.43 -14.81
N HIS A 74 0.22 4.23 -15.39
CA HIS A 74 0.75 2.92 -15.75
C HIS A 74 1.58 2.27 -14.64
N LYS A 75 1.83 2.94 -13.52
CA LYS A 75 2.54 2.33 -12.39
C LYS A 75 1.82 1.06 -11.91
N PRO A 76 2.58 0.00 -11.55
CA PRO A 76 2.00 -1.23 -11.02
C PRO A 76 1.35 -0.99 -9.64
N PHE A 77 0.30 -1.76 -9.35
CA PHE A 77 -0.59 -1.60 -8.19
C PHE A 77 0.10 -1.78 -6.82
N TRP A 78 1.30 -2.35 -6.76
CA TRP A 78 2.03 -2.56 -5.51
C TRP A 78 2.94 -1.39 -5.12
N ARG A 79 3.13 -0.41 -6.00
CA ARG A 79 3.84 0.83 -5.64
C ARG A 79 2.81 1.91 -5.28
N GLU A 80 2.77 2.29 -4.00
CA GLU A 80 2.30 3.59 -3.51
C GLU A 80 3.50 4.42 -3.09
#